data_AF-A0A183HKV8-F1
#
_entry.id   AF-A0A183HKV8-F1
#
_cell.length_a   1.000
_cell.length_b   1.000
_cell.length_c   1.000
_cell.angle_alpha   90.00
_cell.angle_beta   90.00
_cell.angle_gamma   90.00
#
_symmetry.space_group_name_H-M   'P 1'
#
loop_
_entity.id
_entity.type
_entity.pdbx_description
1 polymer ?
#
loop_
_entity_poly.entity_id
_entity_poly.type
_entity_poly.pdbx_seq_one_letter_code
_entity_poly.pdbx_strand_id
1 'polypeptide(L)'
;MANGEIIRKNYEIVFEVPFNKQRRFQIVIVRQRPNTDSSNNDNMKLYILVKGAPEELFAHCKFLATEEGYVKISDGFIAQFSEAYTQYGNEGKSCIAFAIAEAEELTLIESPGSWAGLTRLDLCFLGMVALYDPPRESAFKALQTMKNAGLINFISFHFFFLSLKRKN
;
A
#
# COMPACT_ATOMS: atom_id res chain seq x y z
N MET A 1 -3.55 -9.36 21.81
CA MET A 1 -3.15 -10.40 20.83
C MET A 1 -4.35 -10.73 19.94
N ALA A 2 -4.15 -10.72 18.62
CA ALA A 2 -4.95 -11.42 17.61
C ALA A 2 -6.39 -10.96 17.24
N ASN A 3 -6.76 -9.66 17.30
CA ASN A 3 -8.01 -9.21 16.65
C ASN A 3 -7.97 -9.46 15.12
N GLY A 4 -6.79 -9.32 14.52
CA GLY A 4 -6.58 -9.61 13.09
C GLY A 4 -6.76 -11.08 12.70
N GLU A 5 -6.45 -12.04 13.58
CA GLU A 5 -6.66 -13.47 13.27
C GLU A 5 -8.14 -13.85 13.33
N ILE A 6 -8.88 -13.25 14.26
CA ILE A 6 -10.34 -13.41 14.37
C ILE A 6 -11.01 -12.85 13.11
N ILE A 7 -10.63 -11.64 12.68
CA ILE A 7 -11.14 -11.05 11.44
C ILE A 7 -10.80 -11.93 10.24
N ARG A 8 -9.56 -12.41 10.11
CA ARG A 8 -9.16 -13.32 9.01
C ARG A 8 -9.95 -14.62 8.98
N LYS A 9 -10.42 -15.14 10.11
CA LYS A 9 -11.29 -16.32 10.15
C LYS A 9 -12.69 -16.06 9.58
N ASN A 10 -13.14 -14.81 9.54
CA ASN A 10 -14.45 -14.45 8.99
C ASN A 10 -14.43 -14.26 7.47
N TYR A 11 -13.24 -14.23 6.85
CA TYR A 11 -13.06 -14.07 5.42
C TYR A 11 -12.35 -15.27 4.81
N GLU A 12 -12.68 -15.59 3.57
CA GLU A 12 -12.02 -16.60 2.76
C GLU A 12 -11.34 -15.92 1.58
N ILE A 13 -10.07 -16.23 1.36
CA ILE A 13 -9.32 -15.72 0.20
C ILE A 13 -9.76 -16.53 -1.02
N VAL A 14 -10.38 -15.84 -1.97
CA VAL A 14 -10.86 -16.43 -3.22
C VAL A 14 -9.75 -16.39 -4.27
N PHE A 15 -9.00 -15.29 -4.30
CA PHE A 15 -7.95 -15.07 -5.28
C PHE A 15 -6.90 -14.10 -4.74
N GLU A 16 -5.65 -14.29 -5.14
CA GLU A 16 -4.55 -13.43 -4.75
C GLU A 16 -3.64 -13.14 -5.95
N VAL A 17 -3.30 -11.86 -6.12
CA VAL A 17 -2.23 -11.43 -7.01
C VAL A 17 -1.06 -10.97 -6.15
N PRO A 18 0.07 -11.70 -6.14
CA PRO A 18 1.21 -11.36 -5.29
C PRO A 18 1.80 -9.98 -5.66
N PHE A 19 2.70 -9.44 -4.86
CA PHE A 19 3.39 -8.22 -5.24
C PHE A 19 4.30 -8.44 -6.46
N ASN A 20 4.28 -7.54 -7.44
CA ASN A 20 5.27 -7.51 -8.53
C ASN A 20 5.87 -6.10 -8.64
N LYS A 21 7.19 -6.03 -8.79
CA LYS A 21 7.96 -4.78 -8.84
C LYS A 21 7.54 -3.85 -9.98
N GLN A 22 7.11 -4.39 -11.12
CA GLN A 22 6.63 -3.60 -12.26
C GLN A 22 5.27 -2.96 -11.98
N ARG A 23 4.35 -3.70 -11.32
CA ARG A 23 3.00 -3.21 -11.00
C ARG A 23 2.94 -2.41 -9.70
N ARG A 24 3.88 -2.63 -8.77
CA ARG A 24 4.01 -1.93 -7.47
C ARG A 24 2.80 -2.08 -6.53
N PHE A 25 1.97 -3.11 -6.71
CA PHE A 25 0.85 -3.47 -5.83
C PHE A 25 0.68 -4.99 -5.66
N GLN A 26 -0.08 -5.36 -4.63
CA GLN A 26 -0.62 -6.68 -4.33
C GLN A 26 -2.13 -6.57 -4.17
N ILE A 27 -2.88 -7.57 -4.65
CA ILE A 27 -4.33 -7.67 -4.47
C ILE A 27 -4.66 -8.96 -3.77
N VAL A 28 -5.63 -8.90 -2.86
CA VAL A 28 -6.27 -10.07 -2.28
C VAL A 28 -7.78 -9.88 -2.43
N ILE A 29 -8.44 -10.84 -3.07
CA ILE A 29 -9.89 -10.88 -3.21
C ILE A 29 -10.41 -11.84 -2.14
N VAL A 30 -11.27 -11.33 -1.28
CA VAL A 30 -11.86 -12.09 -0.19
C VAL A 30 -13.37 -12.08 -0.29
N ARG A 31 -13.99 -13.17 0.14
CA ARG A 31 -15.42 -13.22 0.43
C ARG A 31 -15.63 -13.37 1.92
N GLN A 32 -16.70 -12.80 2.45
CA GLN A 32 -17.11 -13.14 3.81
C GLN A 32 -17.46 -14.63 3.86
N ARG A 33 -17.23 -15.32 4.98
CA ARG A 33 -17.63 -16.72 5.14
C ARG A 33 -19.10 -16.76 5.58
N PRO A 34 -19.96 -17.63 5.01
CA PRO A 34 -21.35 -17.71 5.46
C PRO A 34 -21.38 -18.18 6.92
N ASN A 35 -22.08 -17.43 7.77
CA ASN A 35 -22.37 -17.91 9.12
C ASN A 35 -23.36 -19.08 8.97
N THR A 36 -23.13 -20.16 9.73
CA THR A 36 -23.76 -21.48 9.57
C THR A 36 -25.30 -21.51 9.66
N ASP A 37 -25.95 -20.37 9.93
CA ASP A 37 -27.38 -20.25 10.23
C ASP A 37 -28.20 -19.50 9.17
N SER A 38 -27.67 -19.23 7.97
CA SER A 38 -28.43 -18.50 6.93
C SER A 38 -28.42 -19.24 5.59
N SER A 39 -29.46 -20.04 5.39
CA SER A 39 -29.82 -20.72 4.15
C SER A 39 -30.45 -19.77 3.14
N ASN A 40 -29.73 -18.71 2.73
CA ASN A 40 -30.12 -17.88 1.58
C ASN A 40 -28.90 -17.64 0.69
N ASN A 41 -28.87 -18.36 -0.42
CA ASN A 41 -28.04 -18.06 -1.59
C ASN A 41 -28.56 -16.77 -2.24
N ASP A 42 -28.12 -15.61 -1.77
CA ASP A 42 -28.35 -14.37 -2.51
C ASP A 42 -27.16 -13.41 -2.30
N ASN A 43 -26.36 -13.25 -3.36
CA ASN A 43 -25.29 -12.28 -3.56
C ASN A 43 -24.24 -12.17 -2.44
N MET A 44 -23.31 -13.12 -2.42
CA MET A 44 -22.13 -13.08 -1.55
C MET A 44 -21.19 -11.95 -2.00
N LYS A 45 -21.20 -10.81 -1.29
CA LYS A 45 -20.30 -9.68 -1.59
C LYS A 45 -18.82 -10.08 -1.56
N LEU A 46 -18.09 -9.66 -2.58
CA LEU A 46 -16.65 -9.80 -2.70
C LEU A 46 -15.98 -8.47 -2.33
N TYR A 47 -14.91 -8.58 -1.55
CA TYR A 47 -14.06 -7.45 -1.20
C TYR A 47 -12.69 -7.60 -1.84
N ILE A 48 -12.27 -6.56 -2.53
CA ILE A 48 -11.00 -6.50 -3.26
C ILE A 48 -10.09 -5.59 -2.45
N LEU A 49 -9.11 -6.19 -1.77
CA LEU A 49 -8.16 -5.48 -0.94
C LEU A 49 -6.89 -5.24 -1.73
N VAL A 50 -6.51 -3.98 -1.89
CA VAL A 50 -5.31 -3.59 -2.64
C VAL A 50 -4.34 -2.89 -1.70
N LYS A 51 -3.07 -3.29 -1.75
CA LYS A 51 -1.98 -2.56 -1.09
C LYS A 51 -0.84 -2.31 -2.06
N GLY A 52 -0.22 -1.14 -1.98
CA GLY A 52 0.82 -0.77 -2.95
C GLY A 52 1.52 0.54 -2.66
N ALA A 53 2.27 1.00 -3.65
CA ALA A 53 2.90 2.33 -3.63
C ALA A 53 1.83 3.43 -3.48
N PRO A 54 2.00 4.40 -2.56
CA PRO A 54 0.97 5.40 -2.30
C PRO A 54 0.57 6.25 -3.50
N GLU A 55 1.55 6.79 -4.23
CA GLU A 55 1.29 7.63 -5.41
C GLU A 55 0.48 6.88 -6.47
N GLU A 56 0.92 5.68 -6.80
CA GLU A 56 0.28 4.85 -7.82
C GLU A 56 -1.14 4.48 -7.41
N LEU A 57 -1.32 3.97 -6.18
CA LEU A 57 -2.62 3.52 -5.70
C LEU A 57 -3.61 4.67 -5.55
N PHE A 58 -3.15 5.83 -5.04
CA PHE A 58 -4.01 7.01 -4.88
C PHE A 58 -4.50 7.55 -6.23
N ALA A 59 -3.65 7.53 -7.26
CA ALA A 59 -4.02 7.98 -8.62
C ALA A 59 -5.17 7.15 -9.24
N HIS A 60 -5.35 5.91 -8.80
CA HIS A 60 -6.41 5.01 -9.27
C HIS A 60 -7.65 4.98 -8.35
N CYS A 61 -7.63 5.68 -7.21
CA CYS A 61 -8.78 5.76 -6.31
C CYS A 61 -9.75 6.86 -6.73
N LYS A 62 -11.05 6.59 -6.64
CA LYS A 62 -12.13 7.57 -6.92
C LYS A 62 -12.78 8.08 -5.64
N PHE A 63 -12.83 7.23 -4.62
CA PHE A 63 -13.50 7.49 -3.36
C PHE A 63 -12.51 7.40 -2.21
N LEU A 64 -12.88 8.01 -1.10
CA LEU A 64 -12.22 7.96 0.20
C LEU A 64 -13.17 7.26 1.15
N ALA A 65 -12.69 6.25 1.87
CA ALA A 65 -13.42 5.62 2.95
C ALA A 65 -13.34 6.50 4.20
N THR A 66 -14.50 6.88 4.71
CA THR A 66 -14.68 7.64 5.96
C THR A 66 -15.56 6.84 6.91
N GLU A 67 -15.66 7.26 8.18
CA GLU A 67 -16.52 6.59 9.17
C GLU A 67 -18.00 6.58 8.75
N GLU A 68 -18.42 7.59 7.98
CA GLU A 68 -19.78 7.74 7.48
C GLU A 68 -20.02 7.03 6.13
N GLY A 69 -18.97 6.45 5.53
CA GLY A 69 -19.02 5.72 4.26
C GLY A 69 -18.03 6.20 3.20
N TYR A 70 -18.31 5.90 1.94
CA TYR A 70 -17.45 6.28 0.82
C TYR A 70 -17.83 7.66 0.27
N VAL A 71 -16.91 8.61 0.36
CA VAL A 71 -17.07 9.97 -0.20
C VAL A 71 -16.17 10.16 -1.40
N LYS A 72 -16.56 11.00 -2.36
CA LYS A 72 -15.67 11.32 -3.49
C LYS A 72 -14.43 12.07 -3.00
N ILE A 73 -13.26 11.73 -3.55
CA ILE A 73 -12.02 12.44 -3.21
C ILE A 73 -12.15 13.92 -3.59
N SER A 74 -11.89 14.79 -2.63
CA SER A 74 -11.88 16.25 -2.80
C SER A 74 -10.47 16.77 -3.05
N ASP A 75 -10.35 17.91 -3.74
CA ASP A 75 -9.05 18.54 -4.00
C ASP A 75 -8.30 18.90 -2.71
N GLY A 76 -9.03 19.25 -1.66
CA GLY A 76 -8.45 19.50 -0.33
C GLY A 76 -7.81 18.24 0.28
N PHE A 77 -8.39 17.06 0.05
CA PHE A 77 -7.79 15.80 0.49
C PHE A 77 -6.57 15.42 -0.34
N ILE A 78 -6.59 15.70 -1.65
CA ILE A 78 -5.43 15.48 -2.54
C ILE A 78 -4.22 16.29 -2.04
N ALA A 79 -4.44 17.56 -1.67
CA ALA A 79 -3.38 18.41 -1.12
C ALA A 79 -2.82 17.85 0.20
N GLN A 80 -3.70 17.45 1.13
CA GLN A 80 -3.30 16.85 2.41
C GLN A 80 -2.52 15.55 2.23
N PHE A 81 -2.97 14.69 1.31
CA PHE A 81 -2.27 13.45 0.98
C PHE A 81 -0.86 13.73 0.43
N SER A 82 -0.74 14.67 -0.50
CA SER A 82 0.55 15.05 -1.10
C SER A 82 1.52 15.62 -0.05
N GLU A 83 1.02 16.45 0.87
CA GLU A 83 1.81 17.02 1.96
C GLU A 83 2.30 15.92 2.92
N ALA A 84 1.39 15.06 3.39
CA ALA A 84 1.73 13.96 4.28
C ALA A 84 2.71 12.97 3.63
N TYR A 85 2.50 12.63 2.36
CA TYR A 85 3.41 11.75 1.62
C TYR A 85 4.80 12.36 1.48
N THR A 86 4.89 13.65 1.15
CA THR A 86 6.17 14.38 1.05
C THR A 86 6.87 14.45 2.40
N GLN A 87 6.13 14.72 3.48
CA GLN A 87 6.69 14.78 4.82
C GLN A 87 7.31 13.43 5.22
N TYR A 88 6.59 12.33 5.06
CA TYR A 88 7.12 11.00 5.41
C TYR A 88 8.29 10.58 4.49
N GLY A 89 8.27 11.00 3.22
CA GLY A 89 9.39 10.84 2.30
C GLY A 89 10.66 11.58 2.77
N ASN A 90 10.50 12.82 3.23
CA ASN A 90 11.61 13.63 3.78
C ASN A 90 12.19 13.03 5.07
N GLU A 91 11.36 12.34 5.86
CA GLU A 91 11.78 11.61 7.05
C GLU A 91 12.44 10.24 6.72
N GLY A 92 12.55 9.88 5.44
CA GLY A 92 13.13 8.61 4.99
C GLY A 92 12.26 7.39 5.29
N LYS A 93 10.96 7.58 5.57
CA LYS A 93 10.02 6.50 5.89
C LYS A 93 9.46 5.89 4.61
N SER A 94 9.35 4.56 4.59
CA SER A 94 8.72 3.86 3.48
C SER A 94 7.21 3.81 3.68
N CYS A 95 6.43 4.33 2.74
CA CYS A 95 4.97 4.36 2.89
C CYS A 95 4.28 3.27 2.05
N ILE A 96 3.21 2.69 2.59
CA ILE A 96 2.33 1.75 1.90
C ILE A 96 0.89 2.25 2.00
N ALA A 97 0.19 2.32 0.88
CA ALA A 97 -1.22 2.68 0.85
C ALA A 97 -2.13 1.47 0.71
N PHE A 98 -3.36 1.64 1.16
CA PHE A 98 -4.41 0.63 1.17
C PHE A 98 -5.68 1.18 0.51
N ALA A 99 -6.31 0.37 -0.32
CA ALA A 99 -7.62 0.63 -0.90
C ALA A 99 -8.49 -0.63 -0.86
N ILE A 100 -9.81 -0.41 -0.90
CA ILE A 100 -10.83 -1.44 -0.99
C ILE A 100 -11.75 -1.16 -2.17
N ALA A 101 -12.23 -2.20 -2.82
CA ALA A 101 -13.38 -2.14 -3.71
C ALA A 101 -14.34 -3.27 -3.39
N GLU A 102 -15.62 -3.04 -3.65
CA GLU A 102 -16.69 -4.02 -3.49
C GLU A 102 -17.14 -4.50 -4.88
N ALA A 103 -17.37 -5.80 -5.02
CA ALA A 103 -17.90 -6.40 -6.24
C ALA A 103 -18.93 -7.48 -5.89
N GLU A 104 -19.95 -7.64 -6.72
CA GLU A 104 -20.98 -8.66 -6.55
C GLU A 104 -20.57 -9.98 -7.21
N GLU A 105 -19.80 -9.91 -8.30
CA GLU A 105 -19.32 -11.07 -9.03
C GLU A 105 -17.83 -10.98 -9.38
N LEU A 106 -17.15 -12.14 -9.40
CA LEU A 106 -15.75 -12.26 -9.83
C LEU A 106 -15.55 -11.90 -11.31
N THR A 107 -16.58 -12.08 -12.13
CA THR A 107 -16.60 -11.80 -13.58
C THR A 107 -16.35 -10.32 -13.87
N LEU A 108 -16.73 -9.43 -12.96
CA LEU A 108 -16.49 -7.98 -13.04
C LEU A 108 -15.00 -7.62 -12.87
N ILE A 109 -14.21 -8.53 -12.31
CA ILE A 109 -12.79 -8.34 -12.03
C ILE A 109 -11.99 -8.83 -13.23
N GLU A 110 -12.06 -8.08 -14.33
CA GLU A 110 -11.28 -8.36 -15.53
C GLU A 110 -9.80 -8.10 -15.27
N SER A 111 -8.93 -9.07 -15.54
CA SER A 111 -7.46 -8.90 -15.45
C SER A 111 -6.97 -8.28 -14.13
N PRO A 112 -7.20 -8.93 -12.97
CA PRO A 112 -6.78 -8.41 -11.66
C PRO A 112 -5.27 -8.15 -11.57
N GLY A 113 -4.45 -8.71 -12.46
CA GLY A 113 -3.02 -8.42 -12.53
C GLY A 113 -2.64 -7.01 -13.02
N SER A 114 -3.59 -6.19 -13.47
CA SER A 114 -3.35 -4.91 -14.13
C SER A 114 -4.17 -3.76 -13.53
N TRP A 115 -3.59 -2.56 -13.52
CA TRP A 115 -4.29 -1.32 -13.17
C TRP A 115 -5.51 -1.04 -14.06
N ALA A 116 -5.49 -1.47 -15.31
CA ALA A 116 -6.63 -1.29 -16.23
C ALA A 116 -7.88 -2.05 -15.76
N GLY A 117 -7.70 -3.22 -15.15
CA GLY A 117 -8.77 -3.98 -14.52
C GLY A 117 -9.26 -3.32 -13.24
N LEU A 118 -8.31 -2.88 -12.40
CA LEU A 118 -8.59 -2.20 -11.14
C LEU A 118 -9.30 -0.85 -11.31
N THR A 119 -8.98 -0.07 -12.34
CA THR A 119 -9.55 1.28 -12.56
C THR A 119 -11.04 1.21 -12.93
N ARG A 120 -11.50 0.08 -13.47
CA ARG A 120 -12.93 -0.18 -13.73
C ARG A 120 -13.70 -0.37 -12.44
N LEU A 121 -13.02 -0.80 -11.38
CA LEU A 121 -13.59 -0.88 -10.05
C LEU A 121 -13.60 0.51 -9.40
N ASP A 122 -14.62 0.76 -8.58
CA ASP A 122 -14.71 1.98 -7.79
C ASP A 122 -13.84 1.86 -6.53
N LEU A 123 -12.52 1.94 -6.75
CA LEU A 123 -11.52 1.87 -5.68
C LEU A 123 -11.71 3.02 -4.68
N CYS A 124 -11.84 2.61 -3.42
CA CYS A 124 -11.99 3.45 -2.25
C CYS A 124 -10.67 3.45 -1.47
N PHE A 125 -10.03 4.61 -1.38
CA PHE A 125 -8.82 4.80 -0.60
C PHE A 125 -9.14 4.69 0.90
N LEU A 126 -8.42 3.84 1.62
CA LEU A 126 -8.58 3.69 3.07
C LEU A 126 -7.57 4.56 3.84
N GLY A 127 -6.33 4.60 3.36
CA GLY A 127 -5.27 5.30 4.06
C GLY A 127 -3.88 4.82 3.67
N MET A 128 -2.90 5.43 4.32
CA MET A 128 -1.48 5.14 4.14
C MET A 128 -0.81 4.91 5.49
N VAL A 129 0.12 3.96 5.54
CA VAL A 129 0.94 3.68 6.71
C VAL A 129 2.40 3.94 6.35
N ALA A 130 3.06 4.75 7.17
CA ALA A 130 4.50 4.97 7.11
C ALA A 130 5.23 3.91 7.95
N LEU A 131 6.14 3.18 7.33
CA LEU A 131 7.04 2.22 7.95
C LEU A 131 8.35 2.94 8.28
N TYR A 132 8.69 2.89 9.57
CA TYR A 132 9.97 3.36 10.07
C TYR A 132 10.91 2.16 10.24
N ASP A 133 12.05 2.17 9.55
CA ASP A 133 13.13 1.21 9.78
C ASP A 133 14.12 1.83 10.77
N PRO A 134 14.17 1.38 12.04
CA PRO A 134 15.08 1.95 13.01
C PRO A 134 16.54 1.67 12.59
N PRO A 135 17.41 2.70 12.57
CA PRO A 135 18.82 2.49 12.30
C PRO A 135 19.42 1.50 13.31
N ARG A 136 20.15 0.50 12.80
CA ARG A 136 20.74 -0.57 13.63
C ARG A 136 21.76 0.00 14.61
N GLU A 137 21.72 -0.42 15.88
CA GLU A 137 22.64 0.05 16.93
C GLU A 137 24.13 -0.15 16.59
N SER A 138 24.48 -1.19 15.84
CA SER A 138 25.85 -1.44 15.39
C SER A 138 26.36 -0.37 14.42
N ALA A 139 25.47 0.22 13.61
CA ALA A 139 25.83 1.30 12.70
C ALA A 139 26.17 2.59 13.47
N PHE A 140 25.47 2.88 14.57
CA PHE A 140 25.78 4.02 15.44
C PHE A 140 27.16 3.89 16.08
N LYS A 141 27.50 2.71 16.63
CA LYS A 141 28.84 2.47 17.21
C LYS A 141 29.94 2.63 16.17
N ALA A 142 29.75 2.10 14.96
CA ALA A 142 30.71 2.25 13.86
C ALA A 142 30.89 3.73 13.45
N LEU A 143 29.79 4.49 13.32
CA LEU A 143 29.84 5.92 13.00
C LEU A 143 30.55 6.74 14.09
N GLN A 144 30.33 6.41 15.36
CA GLN A 144 30.97 7.10 16.48
C GLN A 144 32.48 6.81 16.54
N THR A 145 32.88 5.55 16.31
CA THR A 145 34.30 5.18 16.21
C THR A 145 34.99 5.89 15.04
N MET A 146 34.35 5.95 13.87
CA MET A 146 34.92 6.63 12.69
C MET A 146 35.01 8.15 12.87
N LYS A 147 34.01 8.76 13.51
CA LYS A 147 34.02 10.20 13.85
C LYS A 147 35.13 10.55 14.84
N ASN A 148 35.36 9.69 15.84
CA ASN A 148 36.46 9.85 16.79
C ASN A 148 37.84 9.64 16.15
N ALA A 149 37.91 8.89 15.04
CA ALA A 149 39.13 8.67 14.27
C ALA A 149 39.43 9.77 13.23
N GLY A 150 38.60 10.82 13.15
CA GLY A 150 38.79 11.94 12.21
C GLY A 150 38.51 11.59 10.75
N LEU A 151 37.85 10.46 10.48
CA LEU A 151 37.50 10.03 9.13
C LEU A 151 36.21 10.73 8.69
N ILE A 152 36.23 11.31 7.48
CA ILE A 152 35.05 11.92 6.86
C ILE A 152 34.08 10.80 6.47
N ASN A 153 32.87 10.82 7.04
CA ASN A 153 31.84 9.82 6.81
C ASN A 153 31.38 9.84 5.34
N PHE A 154 31.78 8.86 4.53
CA PHE A 154 31.11 8.54 3.27
C PHE A 154 30.07 7.45 3.53
N ILE A 155 28.83 7.86 3.77
CA ILE A 155 27.70 6.92 3.75
C ILE A 155 27.34 6.71 2.28
N SER A 156 27.92 5.68 1.67
CA SER A 156 27.54 5.23 0.35
C SER A 156 26.19 4.50 0.44
N PHE A 157 25.08 5.23 0.40
CA PHE A 157 23.82 4.65 -0.03
C PHE A 157 24.03 4.19 -1.48
N HIS A 158 24.01 2.88 -1.72
CA HIS A 158 24.07 2.33 -3.07
C HIS A 158 22.75 2.61 -3.80
N PHE A 159 22.48 3.88 -4.10
CA PHE A 159 21.63 4.28 -5.21
C PHE A 159 22.55 4.37 -6.43
N PHE A 160 22.39 3.40 -7.32
CA PHE A 160 23.08 3.33 -8.60
C PHE A 160 22.64 4.54 -9.46
N PHE A 161 23.31 5.68 -9.33
CA PHE A 161 23.24 6.77 -10.30
C PHE A 161 24.51 6.76 -11.13
N LEU A 162 24.50 5.94 -12.18
CA LEU A 162 25.50 5.98 -13.22
C LEU A 162 25.24 7.24 -14.07
N SER A 163 25.96 8.33 -13.78
CA SER A 163 26.07 9.43 -14.74
C SER A 163 27.47 10.01 -14.70
N LEU A 164 28.43 9.28 -15.27
CA LEU A 164 29.69 9.87 -15.72
C LEU A 164 29.48 10.42 -17.13
N LYS A 165 29.09 11.69 -17.23
CA LYS A 165 29.41 12.50 -18.41
C LYS A 165 30.83 13.05 -18.18
N ARG A 166 31.83 12.46 -18.83
CA ARG A 166 33.12 13.12 -19.11
C ARG A 166 33.09 13.54 -20.58
N LYS A 167 32.85 14.82 -20.83
CA LYS A 167 33.30 15.51 -22.05
C LYS A 167 34.69 16.07 -21.75
N ASN A 168 35.61 15.91 -22.70
CA ASN A 168 36.85 16.67 -22.79
C ASN A 168 36.57 18.17 -22.82
#